data_AF-A0A653DKJ5-F1
#
_entry.id   AF-A0A653DKJ5-F1
#
_cell.length_a   1.000
_cell.length_b   1.000
_cell.length_c   1.000
_cell.angle_alpha   90.00
_cell.angle_beta   90.00
_cell.angle_gamma   90.00
#
_symmetry.space_group_name_H-M   'P 1'
#
loop_
_entity.id
_entity.type
_entity.pdbx_description
1 polymer ?
#
loop_
_entity_poly.entity_id
_entity_poly.type
_entity_poly.pdbx_seq_one_letter_code
_entity_poly.pdbx_strand_id
1 'polypeptide(L)'
;MVSGGMSCVKYLLFCFNLLFAISGIAILTVGAVLHISYADYSNFVDRSYQYSPLVLIGVGVVIFIVAFLGCCGAFIVLLVTILILEIIIGVVGYIKKNEVEVMLEKNLNSTMHSYYSNPEIRKSWDITQHENNTLPHTCCPDTPDDGSCTISQRHYTDSCFEKLKTLFNRYGAIIGGVGVGIGAAQLIGVLFASCLARSIRKEYEMV
;
A
#
# COMPACT_ATOMS: atom_id res chain seq x y z
N MET A 1 -37.21 -17.95 -11.87
CA MET A 1 -35.73 -17.96 -12.00
C MET A 1 -35.01 -16.88 -11.17
N VAL A 2 -35.69 -15.85 -10.65
CA VAL A 2 -35.07 -14.77 -9.84
C VAL A 2 -34.64 -15.21 -8.42
N SER A 3 -35.23 -16.27 -7.87
CA SER A 3 -34.94 -16.76 -6.49
C SER A 3 -33.56 -17.45 -6.34
N GLY A 4 -33.10 -18.18 -7.36
CA GLY A 4 -31.81 -18.89 -7.32
C GLY A 4 -30.59 -17.96 -7.41
N GLY A 5 -30.66 -16.93 -8.26
CA GLY A 5 -29.57 -15.96 -8.43
C GLY A 5 -29.31 -15.12 -7.17
N MET A 6 -30.36 -14.76 -6.44
CA MET A 6 -30.27 -13.95 -5.22
C MET A 6 -29.61 -14.69 -4.06
N SER A 7 -29.84 -16.00 -3.97
CA SER A 7 -29.19 -16.87 -2.99
C SER A 7 -27.71 -17.05 -3.32
N CYS A 8 -27.36 -17.22 -4.59
CA CYS A 8 -25.95 -17.31 -5.04
C CYS A 8 -25.14 -16.06 -4.68
N VAL A 9 -25.71 -14.86 -4.90
CA VAL A 9 -25.05 -13.59 -4.56
C VAL A 9 -24.79 -13.46 -3.05
N LYS A 10 -25.73 -13.90 -2.19
CA LYS A 10 -25.54 -13.89 -0.73
C LYS A 10 -24.36 -14.77 -0.30
N TYR A 11 -24.27 -15.99 -0.83
CA TYR A 11 -23.16 -16.91 -0.52
C TYR A 11 -21.83 -16.42 -1.09
N LEU A 12 -21.80 -15.86 -2.30
CA LEU A 12 -20.60 -15.25 -2.87
C LEU A 12 -20.09 -14.10 -1.98
N LEU A 13 -20.96 -13.18 -1.58
CA LEU A 13 -20.59 -12.07 -0.70
C LEU A 13 -20.08 -12.55 0.68
N PHE A 14 -20.71 -13.58 1.25
CA PHE A 14 -20.24 -14.19 2.49
C PHE A 14 -18.84 -14.83 2.33
N CYS A 15 -18.63 -15.61 1.28
CA CYS A 15 -17.32 -16.22 1.00
C CYS A 15 -16.24 -15.16 0.77
N PHE A 16 -16.51 -14.12 -0.02
CA PHE A 16 -15.55 -13.04 -0.25
C PHE A 16 -15.24 -12.27 1.05
N ASN A 17 -16.24 -11.93 1.86
CA ASN A 17 -16.01 -11.30 3.15
C ASN A 17 -15.20 -12.20 4.10
N LEU A 18 -15.45 -13.51 4.11
CA LEU A 18 -14.67 -14.45 4.92
C LEU A 18 -13.19 -14.48 4.49
N LEU A 19 -12.92 -14.47 3.18
CA LEU A 19 -11.56 -14.39 2.66
C LEU A 19 -10.87 -13.08 3.08
N PHE A 20 -11.58 -11.95 3.03
CA PHE A 20 -11.06 -10.66 3.52
C PHE A 20 -10.86 -10.63 5.03
N ALA A 21 -11.71 -11.29 5.82
CA ALA A 21 -11.52 -11.40 7.25
C ALA A 21 -10.25 -12.20 7.58
N ILE A 22 -10.03 -13.33 6.89
CA ILE A 22 -8.82 -14.16 7.07
C ILE A 22 -7.57 -13.37 6.67
N SER A 23 -7.60 -12.63 5.55
CA SER A 23 -6.46 -11.81 5.13
C SER A 23 -6.20 -10.66 6.10
N GLY A 24 -7.25 -10.02 6.64
CA GLY A 24 -7.12 -9.02 7.70
C GLY A 24 -6.43 -9.56 8.94
N ILE A 25 -6.82 -10.75 9.41
CA ILE A 25 -6.15 -11.42 10.54
C ILE A 25 -4.69 -11.74 10.21
N ALA A 26 -4.40 -12.23 9.01
CA ALA A 26 -3.02 -12.52 8.59
C ALA A 26 -2.14 -11.25 8.62
N ILE A 27 -2.63 -10.15 8.05
CA ILE A 27 -1.93 -8.85 8.05
C ILE A 27 -1.71 -8.33 9.48
N LEU A 28 -2.72 -8.42 10.35
CA LEU A 28 -2.60 -8.07 11.77
C LEU A 28 -1.52 -8.88 12.47
N THR A 29 -1.47 -10.18 12.21
CA THR A 29 -0.49 -11.08 12.82
C THR A 29 0.93 -10.70 12.38
N VAL A 30 1.14 -10.47 11.09
CA VAL A 30 2.43 -10.01 10.56
C VAL A 30 2.82 -8.65 11.15
N GLY A 31 1.90 -7.70 11.19
CA GLY A 31 2.15 -6.37 11.77
C GLY A 31 2.52 -6.43 13.25
N ALA A 32 1.82 -7.25 14.04
CA ALA A 32 2.11 -7.46 15.44
C ALA A 32 3.47 -8.12 15.67
N VAL A 33 3.81 -9.17 14.90
CA VAL A 33 5.12 -9.84 14.98
C VAL A 33 6.25 -8.88 14.65
N LEU A 34 6.10 -8.07 13.59
CA LEU A 34 7.08 -7.04 13.24
C LEU A 34 7.20 -6.00 14.35
N HIS A 35 6.08 -5.51 14.90
CA HIS A 35 6.10 -4.51 15.96
C HIS A 35 6.82 -5.00 17.22
N ILE A 36 6.55 -6.24 17.66
CA ILE A 36 7.20 -6.85 18.83
C ILE A 36 8.70 -7.05 18.56
N SER A 37 9.04 -7.59 17.38
CA SER A 37 10.44 -7.79 17.00
C SER A 37 11.22 -6.49 17.05
N TYR A 38 10.68 -5.39 16.51
CA TYR A 38 11.35 -4.08 16.56
C TYR A 38 11.34 -3.45 17.97
N ALA A 39 10.39 -3.80 18.84
CA ALA A 39 10.38 -3.33 20.22
C ALA A 39 11.51 -3.96 21.05
N ASP A 40 11.82 -5.25 20.83
CA ASP A 40 12.94 -5.93 21.49
C ASP A 40 14.31 -5.36 21.07
N TYR A 41 14.41 -4.87 19.82
CA TYR A 41 15.59 -4.17 19.32
C TYR A 41 15.52 -2.64 19.45
N SER A 42 14.60 -2.09 20.26
CA SER A 42 14.38 -0.64 20.38
C SER A 42 15.59 0.18 20.87
N ASN A 43 16.61 -0.48 21.44
CA ASN A 43 17.90 0.14 21.78
C ASN A 43 18.88 0.23 20.59
N PHE A 44 18.60 -0.46 19.48
CA PHE A 44 19.45 -0.57 18.29
C PHE A 44 18.74 -0.18 16.98
N VAL A 45 17.43 0.05 17.01
CA VAL A 45 16.59 0.37 15.85
C VAL A 45 15.85 1.68 16.13
N ASP A 46 16.04 2.69 15.28
CA ASP A 46 15.38 3.99 15.44
C ASP A 46 13.86 3.86 15.56
N ARG A 47 13.28 4.78 16.34
CA ARG A 47 11.83 4.97 16.53
C ARG A 47 11.07 5.11 15.19
N SER A 48 11.74 5.55 14.13
CA SER A 48 11.17 5.74 12.80
C SER A 48 10.69 4.41 12.18
N TYR A 49 11.31 3.28 12.53
CA TYR A 49 10.91 1.97 12.01
C TYR A 49 9.64 1.44 12.66
N GLN A 50 9.21 1.98 13.81
CA GLN A 50 7.99 1.54 14.49
C GLN A 50 6.70 1.98 13.75
N TYR A 51 6.77 3.02 12.90
CA TYR A 51 5.61 3.51 12.17
C TYR A 51 5.15 2.54 11.06
N SER A 52 6.06 1.79 10.43
CA SER A 52 5.71 0.88 9.33
C SER A 52 4.85 -0.33 9.78
N PRO A 53 5.22 -1.08 10.84
CA PRO A 53 4.37 -2.13 11.40
C PRO A 53 3.04 -1.60 11.95
N LEU A 54 3.05 -0.40 12.54
CA LEU A 54 1.83 0.22 13.08
C LEU A 54 0.81 0.53 12.00
N VAL A 55 1.26 1.03 10.83
CA VAL A 55 0.39 1.21 9.65
C VAL A 55 -0.17 -0.13 9.18
N LEU A 56 0.66 -1.18 9.15
CA LEU A 56 0.22 -2.53 8.74
C LEU A 56 -0.87 -3.08 9.67
N ILE A 57 -0.71 -2.90 10.98
CA ILE A 57 -1.73 -3.25 11.98
C ILE A 57 -3.01 -2.44 11.73
N GLY A 58 -2.90 -1.13 11.56
CA GLY A 58 -4.05 -0.26 11.30
C GLY A 58 -4.86 -0.69 10.07
N VAL A 59 -4.18 -0.97 8.96
CA VAL A 59 -4.81 -1.49 7.73
C VAL A 59 -5.49 -2.84 7.99
N GLY A 60 -4.83 -3.76 8.70
CA GLY A 60 -5.40 -5.06 9.05
C GLY A 60 -6.67 -4.96 9.91
N VAL A 61 -6.71 -4.05 10.89
CA VAL A 61 -7.89 -3.82 11.75
C VAL A 61 -9.06 -3.34 10.90
N VAL A 62 -8.83 -2.35 10.02
CA VAL A 62 -9.88 -1.79 9.16
C VAL A 62 -10.45 -2.86 8.24
N ILE A 63 -9.58 -3.66 7.59
CA ILE A 63 -10.02 -4.76 6.71
C ILE A 63 -10.87 -5.78 7.49
N PHE A 64 -10.43 -6.18 8.68
CA PHE A 64 -11.17 -7.15 9.51
C PHE A 64 -12.54 -6.62 9.94
N ILE A 65 -12.61 -5.37 10.42
CA ILE A 65 -13.88 -4.74 10.83
C ILE A 65 -14.84 -4.64 9.62
N VAL A 66 -14.34 -4.19 8.47
CA VAL A 66 -15.14 -4.08 7.24
C VAL A 66 -15.69 -5.45 6.82
N ALA A 67 -14.85 -6.49 6.86
CA ALA A 67 -15.26 -7.85 6.53
C ALA A 67 -16.31 -8.42 7.52
N PHE A 68 -16.15 -8.15 8.82
CA PHE A 68 -17.07 -8.60 9.86
C PHE A 68 -18.43 -7.89 9.76
N LEU A 69 -18.43 -6.56 9.57
CA LEU A 69 -19.65 -5.77 9.39
C LEU A 69 -20.38 -6.10 8.07
N GLY A 70 -19.63 -6.55 7.06
CA GLY A 70 -20.17 -7.18 5.87
C GLY A 70 -21.06 -8.37 6.23
N CYS A 71 -20.68 -9.25 7.16
CA CYS A 71 -21.53 -10.37 7.56
C CYS A 71 -22.89 -9.94 8.19
N CYS A 72 -22.96 -8.74 8.79
CA CYS A 72 -24.15 -8.23 9.48
C CYS A 72 -25.12 -7.45 8.56
N GLY A 73 -24.87 -7.36 7.25
CA GLY A 73 -25.83 -6.78 6.30
C GLY A 73 -25.80 -5.25 6.17
N ALA A 74 -24.91 -4.54 6.88
CA ALA A 74 -24.73 -3.08 6.78
C ALA A 74 -23.94 -2.63 5.53
N PHE A 75 -24.03 -3.40 4.44
CA PHE A 75 -23.16 -3.26 3.26
C PHE A 75 -23.31 -1.94 2.52
N ILE A 76 -24.54 -1.44 2.33
CA ILE A 76 -24.77 -0.28 1.47
C ILE A 76 -24.14 0.98 2.07
N VAL A 77 -24.38 1.23 3.36
CA VAL A 77 -23.84 2.40 4.06
C VAL A 77 -22.31 2.31 4.10
N LEU A 78 -21.78 1.14 4.45
CA LEU A 78 -20.34 0.92 4.59
C LEU A 78 -19.60 1.09 3.25
N LEU A 79 -20.09 0.50 2.16
CA LEU A 79 -19.48 0.62 0.83
C LEU A 79 -19.51 2.06 0.30
N VAL A 80 -20.60 2.80 0.54
CA VAL A 80 -20.69 4.21 0.16
C VAL A 80 -19.72 5.06 0.96
N THR A 81 -19.57 4.81 2.27
CA THR A 81 -18.59 5.53 3.10
C THR A 81 -17.16 5.27 2.63
N ILE A 82 -16.80 4.02 2.32
CA ILE A 82 -15.46 3.70 1.80
C ILE A 82 -15.22 4.37 0.46
N LEU A 83 -16.20 4.36 -0.45
CA LEU A 83 -16.07 5.00 -1.76
C LEU A 83 -15.81 6.52 -1.64
N ILE A 84 -16.49 7.19 -0.71
CA ILE A 84 -16.27 8.63 -0.46
C ILE A 84 -14.85 8.86 0.07
N LEU A 85 -14.39 8.04 1.02
CA LEU A 85 -13.02 8.14 1.55
C LEU A 85 -11.97 7.89 0.46
N GLU A 86 -12.19 6.92 -0.42
CA GLU A 86 -11.30 6.60 -1.54
C GLU A 86 -11.19 7.78 -2.53
N ILE A 87 -12.32 8.42 -2.84
CA ILE A 87 -12.33 9.64 -3.68
C ILE A 87 -11.56 10.78 -2.98
N ILE A 88 -11.78 11.00 -1.68
CA ILE A 88 -11.06 12.03 -0.92
C ILE A 88 -9.55 11.77 -0.94
N ILE A 89 -9.13 10.54 -0.64
CA ILE A 89 -7.71 10.14 -0.64
C ILE A 89 -7.10 10.33 -2.03
N GLY A 90 -7.80 9.92 -3.09
CA GLY A 90 -7.35 10.08 -4.47
C GLY A 90 -7.17 11.55 -4.87
N VAL A 91 -8.14 12.42 -4.53
CA VAL A 91 -8.06 13.86 -4.81
C VAL A 91 -6.93 14.53 -4.02
N VAL A 92 -6.81 14.25 -2.73
CA VAL A 92 -5.73 14.80 -1.89
C VAL A 92 -4.36 14.34 -2.41
N GLY A 93 -4.22 13.06 -2.74
CA GLY A 93 -3.00 12.51 -3.33
C GLY A 93 -2.63 13.18 -4.65
N TYR A 94 -3.61 13.45 -5.52
CA TYR A 94 -3.37 14.15 -6.78
C TYR A 94 -2.91 15.61 -6.58
N ILE A 95 -3.53 16.34 -5.65
CA ILE A 95 -3.18 17.74 -5.36
C ILE A 95 -1.78 17.82 -4.71
N LYS A 96 -1.49 16.93 -3.75
CA LYS A 96 -0.25 16.95 -2.97
C LYS A 96 0.95 16.28 -3.64
N LYS A 97 0.79 15.68 -4.83
CA LYS A 97 1.87 14.94 -5.51
C LYS A 97 3.16 15.75 -5.68
N ASN A 98 3.04 17.03 -6.03
CA ASN A 98 4.20 17.91 -6.25
C ASN A 98 4.89 18.27 -4.92
N GLU A 99 4.12 18.46 -3.84
CA GLU A 99 4.67 18.74 -2.52
C GLU A 99 5.44 17.53 -1.97
N VAL A 100 4.93 16.31 -2.22
CA VAL A 100 5.64 15.08 -1.87
C VAL A 100 6.97 14.98 -2.61
N GLU A 101 7.00 15.30 -3.91
CA GLU A 101 8.24 15.32 -4.69
C GLU A 101 9.29 16.27 -4.11
N VAL A 102 8.91 17.51 -3.79
CA VAL A 102 9.82 18.50 -3.17
C VAL A 102 10.27 18.07 -1.77
N MET A 103 9.36 17.48 -0.98
CA MET A 103 9.69 16.96 0.35
C MET A 103 10.67 15.80 0.27
N LEU A 104 10.50 14.91 -0.72
CA LEU A 104 11.42 13.81 -0.99
C LEU A 104 12.81 14.35 -1.37
N GLU A 105 12.90 15.31 -2.27
CA GLU A 105 14.17 15.93 -2.66
C GLU A 105 14.91 16.51 -1.46
N LYS A 106 14.20 17.31 -0.66
CA LYS A 106 14.75 17.94 0.55
C LYS A 106 15.20 16.92 1.58
N ASN A 107 14.41 15.87 1.81
CA ASN A 107 14.75 14.82 2.77
C ASN A 107 15.94 13.98 2.30
N LEU A 108 16.03 13.65 1.00
CA LEU A 108 17.19 12.95 0.44
C LEU A 108 18.46 13.78 0.60
N ASN A 109 18.42 15.07 0.27
CA ASN A 109 19.58 15.93 0.41
C ASN A 109 20.00 16.09 1.88
N SER A 110 19.03 16.29 2.78
CA SER A 110 19.29 16.40 4.22
C SER A 110 19.86 15.11 4.84
N THR A 111 19.36 13.95 4.42
CA THR A 111 19.86 12.66 4.92
C THR A 111 21.23 12.34 4.35
N MET A 112 21.52 12.69 3.10
CA MET A 112 22.87 12.53 2.52
C MET A 112 23.92 13.35 3.30
N HIS A 113 23.59 14.57 3.73
CA HIS A 113 24.47 15.36 4.59
C HIS A 113 24.79 14.67 5.93
N SER A 114 23.89 13.83 6.42
CA SER A 114 24.03 13.10 7.68
C SER A 114 24.62 11.69 7.51
N TYR A 115 24.99 11.29 6.29
CA TYR A 115 25.47 9.95 5.97
C TYR A 115 26.69 9.53 6.81
N TYR A 116 27.69 10.40 6.97
CA TYR A 116 28.89 10.08 7.77
C TYR A 116 28.69 10.22 9.29
N SER A 117 27.64 10.94 9.70
CA SER A 117 27.41 11.27 11.11
C SER A 117 26.46 10.29 11.80
N ASN A 118 25.48 9.76 11.06
CA ASN A 118 24.46 8.88 11.60
C ASN A 118 24.56 7.45 10.98
N PRO A 119 24.92 6.43 11.77
CA PRO A 119 25.06 5.06 11.29
C PRO A 119 23.75 4.45 10.75
N GLU A 120 22.58 4.92 11.19
CA GLU A 120 21.28 4.44 10.71
C GLU A 120 20.94 4.96 9.31
N ILE A 121 21.24 6.24 9.08
CA ILE A 121 21.11 6.87 7.77
C ILE A 121 22.12 6.24 6.80
N ARG A 122 23.36 6.02 7.26
CA ARG A 122 24.37 5.29 6.50
C ARG A 122 23.87 3.91 6.07
N LYS A 123 23.35 3.12 7.01
CA LYS A 123 22.80 1.79 6.72
C LYS A 123 21.65 1.84 5.71
N SER A 124 20.75 2.82 5.82
CA SER A 124 19.63 3.00 4.89
C SER A 124 20.10 3.32 3.46
N TRP A 125 21.10 4.21 3.34
CA TRP A 125 21.74 4.52 2.06
C TRP A 125 22.51 3.33 1.51
N ASP A 126 23.29 2.63 2.34
CA ASP A 126 24.07 1.46 1.95
C ASP A 126 23.16 0.31 1.46
N ILE A 127 22.02 0.05 2.13
CA ILE A 127 21.01 -0.93 1.68
C ILE A 127 20.39 -0.50 0.35
N THR A 128 20.11 0.79 0.18
CA THR A 128 19.58 1.33 -1.08
C THR A 128 20.62 1.26 -2.21
N GLN A 129 21.92 1.22 -1.87
CA GLN A 129 23.05 1.29 -2.78
C GLN A 129 23.80 -0.05 -3.01
N HIS A 130 23.54 -1.14 -2.27
CA HIS A 130 24.41 -2.35 -2.23
C HIS A 130 24.42 -3.21 -3.52
N GLU A 131 25.52 -3.88 -3.91
CA GLU A 131 26.48 -4.67 -3.10
C GLU A 131 28.00 -4.41 -3.31
N ASN A 132 28.76 -4.59 -2.22
CA ASN A 132 30.21 -4.86 -2.10
C ASN A 132 31.20 -3.73 -2.45
N ASN A 133 32.47 -3.87 -2.05
CA ASN A 133 33.60 -2.95 -2.29
C ASN A 133 33.97 -2.77 -3.79
N THR A 134 33.02 -3.03 -4.67
CA THR A 134 33.02 -2.90 -6.12
C THR A 134 31.82 -2.01 -6.46
N LEU A 135 32.01 -0.97 -7.29
CA LEU A 135 30.86 -0.20 -7.76
C LEU A 135 29.87 -1.18 -8.45
N PRO A 136 28.57 -1.14 -8.15
CA PRO A 136 27.60 -1.98 -8.85
C PRO A 136 27.60 -1.63 -10.34
N HIS A 137 27.32 -2.59 -11.25
CA HIS A 137 27.24 -2.31 -12.71
C HIS A 137 26.24 -1.22 -13.07
N THR A 138 25.29 -0.94 -12.19
CA THR A 138 24.40 0.20 -12.33
C THR A 138 25.11 1.57 -12.27
N CYS A 139 26.39 1.61 -11.92
CA CYS A 139 27.25 2.79 -11.85
C CYS A 139 28.29 2.88 -12.99
N CYS A 140 28.44 1.87 -13.85
CA CYS A 140 29.36 1.89 -15.00
C CYS A 140 28.60 1.52 -16.29
N PRO A 141 28.55 2.38 -17.32
CA PRO A 141 28.11 1.97 -18.64
C PRO A 141 29.18 1.07 -19.30
N ASP A 142 28.72 0.03 -20.01
CA ASP A 142 29.54 -0.81 -20.89
C ASP A 142 30.67 -1.64 -20.22
N THR A 143 30.49 -2.06 -18.95
CA THR A 143 31.42 -2.99 -18.27
C THR A 143 30.79 -4.37 -18.02
N PRO A 144 31.53 -5.49 -18.21
CA PRO A 144 31.06 -6.85 -17.90
C PRO A 144 30.91 -7.08 -16.40
N ASP A 145 30.03 -8.01 -16.00
CA ASP A 145 29.68 -8.27 -14.59
C ASP A 145 30.76 -9.01 -13.78
N ASP A 146 31.97 -8.43 -13.68
CA ASP A 146 33.16 -9.09 -13.14
C ASP A 146 33.87 -8.30 -12.01
N GLY A 147 33.31 -7.16 -11.60
CA GLY A 147 33.88 -6.30 -10.56
C GLY A 147 35.04 -5.42 -11.03
N SER A 148 35.29 -5.28 -12.34
CA SER A 148 36.35 -4.40 -12.87
C SER A 148 36.01 -2.89 -12.84
N CYS A 149 34.83 -2.50 -12.35
CA CYS A 149 34.37 -1.11 -12.34
C CYS A 149 35.06 -0.32 -11.20
N THR A 150 36.00 0.53 -11.60
CA THR A 150 36.75 1.46 -10.72
C THR A 150 36.32 2.91 -10.94
N ILE A 151 36.54 3.79 -9.95
CA ILE A 151 36.19 5.24 -9.94
C ILE A 151 36.78 6.04 -11.13
N SER A 152 37.69 5.44 -11.89
CA SER A 152 38.36 6.02 -13.05
C SER A 152 37.61 5.88 -14.39
N GLN A 153 36.47 5.19 -14.43
CA GLN A 153 35.69 4.94 -15.66
C GLN A 153 34.51 5.92 -15.82
N ARG A 154 33.81 5.88 -16.97
CA ARG A 154 32.54 6.61 -17.13
C ARG A 154 31.55 6.07 -16.09
N HIS A 155 30.81 6.96 -15.44
CA HIS A 155 29.79 6.57 -14.49
C HIS A 155 28.42 7.09 -14.91
N TYR A 156 27.34 6.39 -14.53
CA TYR A 156 25.99 6.91 -14.69
C TYR A 156 25.87 8.25 -13.95
N THR A 157 25.57 9.32 -14.69
CA THR A 157 25.43 10.69 -14.15
C THR A 157 24.01 11.03 -13.70
N ASP A 158 23.07 10.09 -13.81
CA ASP A 158 21.68 10.33 -13.41
C ASP A 158 21.58 10.54 -11.90
N SER A 159 20.88 11.59 -11.48
CA SER A 159 20.70 11.84 -10.06
C SER A 159 19.81 10.75 -9.44
N CYS A 160 20.15 10.31 -8.22
CA CYS A 160 19.34 9.36 -7.45
C CYS A 160 17.89 9.85 -7.31
N PHE A 161 17.70 11.17 -7.23
CA PHE A 161 16.39 11.80 -7.16
C PHE A 161 15.57 11.61 -8.43
N GLU A 162 16.15 11.78 -9.62
CA GLU A 162 15.43 11.56 -10.89
C GLU A 162 15.02 10.08 -11.05
N LYS A 163 15.89 9.14 -10.67
CA LYS A 163 15.53 7.72 -10.58
C LYS A 163 14.41 7.46 -9.57
N LEU A 164 14.48 8.06 -8.38
CA LEU A 164 13.42 7.90 -7.37
C LEU A 164 12.09 8.50 -7.85
N LYS A 165 12.12 9.67 -8.49
CA LYS A 165 10.95 10.35 -9.05
C LYS A 165 10.28 9.52 -10.15
N THR A 166 11.07 8.94 -11.05
CA THR A 166 10.54 8.03 -12.09
C THR A 166 9.93 6.76 -11.48
N LEU A 167 10.55 6.19 -10.45
CA LEU A 167 9.97 5.08 -9.69
C LEU A 167 8.66 5.50 -9.00
N PHE A 168 8.64 6.64 -8.32
CA PHE A 168 7.46 7.16 -7.64
C PHE A 168 6.30 7.37 -8.62
N ASN A 169 6.55 7.96 -9.79
CA ASN A 169 5.53 8.12 -10.82
C ASN A 169 5.04 6.78 -11.37
N ARG A 170 5.94 5.80 -11.57
CA ARG A 170 5.57 4.46 -12.06
C ARG A 170 4.70 3.71 -11.05
N TYR A 171 5.11 3.65 -9.79
CA TYR A 171 4.32 2.99 -8.74
C TYR A 171 3.05 3.77 -8.42
N GLY A 172 3.10 5.11 -8.44
CA GLY A 172 1.93 5.96 -8.30
C GLY A 172 0.86 5.68 -9.36
N ALA A 173 1.26 5.46 -10.62
CA ALA A 173 0.34 5.07 -11.68
C ALA A 173 -0.29 3.69 -11.43
N ILE A 174 0.50 2.71 -10.97
CA ILE A 174 0.01 1.37 -10.64
C ILE A 174 -0.98 1.43 -9.47
N ILE A 175 -0.63 2.12 -8.38
CA ILE A 175 -1.48 2.29 -7.19
C ILE A 175 -2.77 3.03 -7.58
N GLY A 176 -2.66 4.08 -8.38
CA GLY A 176 -3.81 4.81 -8.91
C GLY A 176 -4.73 3.91 -9.75
N GLY A 177 -4.16 3.06 -10.61
CA GLY A 177 -4.92 2.08 -11.39
C GLY A 177 -5.63 1.05 -10.53
N VAL A 178 -4.96 0.53 -9.49
CA VAL A 178 -5.57 -0.39 -8.51
C VAL A 178 -6.72 0.29 -7.77
N GLY A 179 -6.55 1.54 -7.32
CA GLY A 179 -7.63 2.32 -6.68
C GLY A 179 -8.84 2.50 -7.59
N VAL A 180 -8.63 2.90 -8.86
CA VAL A 180 -9.75 3.01 -9.82
C VAL A 180 -10.48 1.67 -10.01
N GLY A 181 -9.74 0.56 -10.06
CA GLY A 181 -10.32 -0.79 -10.12
C GLY A 181 -11.13 -1.14 -8.88
N ILE A 182 -10.63 -0.81 -7.69
CA ILE A 182 -11.33 -1.00 -6.41
C ILE A 182 -12.62 -0.17 -6.38
N GLY A 183 -12.57 1.12 -6.73
CA GLY A 183 -13.75 1.97 -6.80
C GLY A 183 -14.81 1.46 -7.78
N ALA A 184 -14.40 0.94 -8.95
CA ALA A 184 -15.31 0.33 -9.90
C ALA A 184 -15.98 -0.94 -9.33
N ALA A 185 -15.21 -1.81 -8.65
CA ALA A 185 -15.75 -2.98 -7.99
C ALA A 185 -16.73 -2.63 -6.86
N GLN A 186 -16.44 -1.58 -6.07
CA GLN A 186 -17.35 -1.07 -5.03
C GLN A 186 -18.67 -0.56 -5.62
N LEU A 187 -18.63 0.18 -6.73
CA LEU A 187 -19.83 0.64 -7.43
C LEU A 187 -20.72 -0.53 -7.87
N ILE A 188 -20.11 -1.58 -8.43
CA ILE A 188 -20.82 -2.82 -8.78
C ILE A 188 -21.45 -3.45 -7.54
N GLY A 189 -20.72 -3.48 -6.42
CA GLY A 189 -21.22 -3.95 -5.12
C GLY A 189 -22.43 -3.15 -4.63
N VAL A 190 -22.40 -1.81 -4.72
CA VAL A 190 -23.51 -0.93 -4.35
C VAL A 190 -24.74 -1.16 -5.23
N LEU A 191 -24.55 -1.37 -6.54
CA LEU A 191 -25.64 -1.68 -7.46
C LEU A 191 -26.31 -3.01 -7.10
N PHE A 192 -25.53 -4.07 -6.88
CA PHE A 192 -26.08 -5.37 -6.47
C PHE A 192 -26.76 -5.31 -5.11
N ALA A 193 -26.18 -4.62 -4.13
CA ALA A 193 -26.77 -4.46 -2.81
C ALA A 193 -28.10 -3.67 -2.87
N SER A 194 -28.18 -2.64 -3.71
CA SER A 194 -29.40 -1.86 -3.94
C SER A 194 -30.50 -2.68 -4.62
N CYS A 195 -30.14 -3.50 -5.61
CA CYS A 195 -31.06 -4.44 -6.26
C CYS A 195 -31.59 -5.49 -5.28
N LEU A 196 -30.71 -6.03 -4.42
CA LEU A 196 -31.08 -6.99 -3.38
C LEU A 196 -32.03 -6.36 -2.36
N ALA A 197 -31.74 -5.16 -1.87
CA ALA A 197 -32.60 -4.43 -0.93
C ALA A 197 -33.99 -4.17 -1.51
N ARG A 198 -34.07 -3.75 -2.78
CA ARG A 198 -35.36 -3.57 -3.49
C ARG A 198 -36.12 -4.87 -3.66
N SER A 199 -35.44 -5.98 -3.93
CA SER A 199 -36.10 -7.27 -4.09
C SER A 199 -36.67 -7.80 -2.77
N ILE A 200 -35.92 -7.69 -1.68
CA ILE A 200 -36.39 -8.10 -0.34
C ILE A 200 -37.61 -7.28 0.05
N ARG A 201 -37.59 -5.95 -0.17
CA ARG A 201 -38.72 -5.08 0.15
C ARG A 201 -40.01 -5.48 -0.61
N LYS A 202 -39.90 -5.86 -1.88
CA LYS A 202 -41.05 -6.35 -2.66
C LYS A 202 -41.63 -7.65 -2.14
N GLU A 203 -40.81 -8.52 -1.56
CA GLU A 203 -41.26 -9.80 -1.00
C GLU A 203 -42.04 -9.59 0.30
N TYR A 204 -41.66 -8.60 1.12
CA TYR A 204 -42.40 -8.21 2.33
C TYR A 204 -43.71 -7.46 2.05
N GLU A 205 -43.81 -6.68 0.96
CA GLU A 205 -45.04 -5.97 0.60
C GLU A 205 -46.12 -6.90 0.00
N MET A 206 -45.80 -8.16 -0.28
CA MET A 206 -46.75 -9.17 -0.80
C MET A 206 -47.27 -10.15 0.27
N VAL A 207 -46.97 -9.91 1.56
CA VAL A 207 -47.45 -10.68 2.73
C VAL A 207 -48.29 -9.76 3.60
#